data_AF-B4LM29-F1
#
_entry.id   AF-B4LM29-F1
#
_cell.length_a   1.000
_cell.length_b   1.000
_cell.length_c   1.000
_cell.angle_alpha   90.00
_cell.angle_beta   90.00
_cell.angle_gamma   90.00
#
_symmetry.space_group_name_H-M   'P 1'
#
loop_
_entity.id
_entity.type
_entity.pdbx_description
1 polymer ?
#
loop_
_entity_poly.entity_id
_entity_poly.type
_entity_poly.pdbx_seq_one_letter_code
_entity_poly.pdbx_strand_id
1 'polypeptide(L)'
;MVSLEQCLIKAVNRNQYLMNVRFRLTRTIRELKVNFKFFKRERGGWHPWLYDTNADMCEYFRYHKRFLLLNEIFKRLNGYTTLNHTCPYMANTDIQVLDWTMPDNILKPFPVEHGEYALHTTWYHNKKILFQVNGSIVYSD
;
A
#
# COMPACT_ATOMS: atom_id res chain seq x y z
N MET A 1 8.88 10.25 -13.22
CA MET A 1 8.69 10.95 -11.92
C MET A 1 9.17 10.07 -10.78
N VAL A 2 8.96 8.76 -10.90
CA VAL A 2 9.55 7.73 -10.06
C VAL A 2 10.23 6.68 -10.95
N SER A 3 11.27 6.05 -10.43
CA SER A 3 11.94 4.88 -11.00
C SER A 3 11.77 3.71 -10.03
N LEU A 4 11.45 2.52 -10.55
CA LEU A 4 11.37 1.31 -9.74
C LEU A 4 12.75 0.66 -9.68
N GLU A 5 13.40 0.72 -8.53
CA GLU A 5 14.75 0.19 -8.32
C GLU A 5 14.72 -1.25 -7.81
N GLN A 6 13.70 -1.61 -7.03
CA GLN A 6 13.55 -2.95 -6.47
C GLN A 6 12.08 -3.32 -6.34
N CYS A 7 11.72 -4.53 -6.80
CA CYS A 7 10.44 -5.18 -6.55
C CYS A 7 10.68 -6.67 -6.39
N LEU A 8 10.87 -7.11 -5.15
CA LEU A 8 11.22 -8.49 -4.81
C LEU A 8 10.25 -9.04 -3.78
N ILE A 9 9.75 -10.25 -4.04
CA ILE A 9 9.02 -11.06 -3.08
C ILE A 9 9.84 -12.33 -2.86
N LYS A 10 10.22 -12.60 -1.61
CA LYS A 10 11.02 -13.76 -1.23
C LYS A 10 10.22 -14.65 -0.27
N ALA A 11 10.05 -15.91 -0.61
CA ALA A 11 9.49 -16.90 0.31
C ALA A 11 10.50 -17.18 1.43
N VAL A 12 10.13 -16.92 2.68
CA VAL A 12 10.92 -17.25 3.88
C VAL A 12 10.54 -18.65 4.37
N ASN A 13 9.23 -18.95 4.41
CA ASN A 13 8.69 -20.29 4.63
C ASN A 13 7.32 -20.42 3.90
N ARG A 14 6.58 -21.51 4.14
CA ARG A 14 5.31 -21.80 3.44
C ARG A 14 4.24 -20.71 3.61
N ASN A 15 4.26 -19.98 4.72
CA ASN A 15 3.23 -19.01 5.06
C ASN A 15 3.77 -17.57 5.18
N GLN A 16 5.09 -17.38 5.10
CA GLN A 16 5.73 -16.09 5.28
C GLN A 16 6.51 -15.69 4.04
N TYR A 17 6.09 -14.57 3.47
CA TYR A 17 6.72 -13.92 2.32
C TYR A 17 7.25 -12.56 2.75
N LEU A 18 8.51 -12.31 2.44
CA LEU A 18 9.19 -11.04 2.67
C LEU A 18 9.13 -10.22 1.39
N MET A 19 8.79 -8.94 1.51
CA MET A 19 8.61 -8.03 0.37
C MET A 19 9.51 -6.81 0.49
N ASN A 20 10.25 -6.57 -0.59
CA ASN A 20 11.14 -5.42 -0.76
C ASN A 20 10.73 -4.64 -1.99
N VAL A 21 10.29 -3.40 -1.78
CA VAL A 21 9.93 -2.47 -2.83
C VAL A 21 10.69 -1.17 -2.61
N ARG A 22 11.42 -0.69 -3.61
CA ARG A 22 12.15 0.59 -3.58
C ARG A 22 11.86 1.38 -4.84
N PHE A 23 11.38 2.60 -4.66
CA PHE A 23 11.19 3.60 -5.69
C PHE A 23 12.13 4.78 -5.47
N ARG A 24 12.83 5.21 -6.52
CA ARG A 24 13.63 6.44 -6.51
C ARG A 24 12.84 7.59 -7.11
N LEU A 25 12.74 8.70 -6.39
CA LEU A 25 12.06 9.91 -6.86
C LEU A 25 12.95 10.68 -7.83
N THR A 26 12.49 10.92 -9.06
CA THR A 26 13.23 11.75 -10.02
C THR A 26 12.90 13.24 -9.88
N ARG A 27 11.83 13.58 -9.15
CA ARG A 27 11.36 14.96 -8.91
C ARG A 27 10.78 15.07 -7.50
N THR A 28 10.85 16.25 -6.91
CA THR A 28 10.24 16.53 -5.62
C THR A 28 8.71 16.37 -5.71
N ILE A 29 8.15 15.60 -4.77
CA ILE A 29 6.71 15.38 -4.63
C ILE A 29 6.20 16.28 -3.51
N ARG A 30 5.31 17.21 -3.85
CA ARG A 30 4.69 18.14 -2.88
C ARG A 30 3.25 17.77 -2.52
N GLU A 31 2.59 17.05 -3.42
CA GLU A 31 1.24 16.51 -3.25
C GLU A 31 1.27 15.02 -3.60
N LEU A 32 0.78 14.18 -2.71
CA LEU A 32 0.73 12.74 -2.91
C LEU A 32 -0.66 12.25 -2.54
N LYS A 33 -1.41 11.79 -3.55
CA LYS A 33 -2.74 11.20 -3.36
C LYS A 33 -2.69 9.72 -3.67
N VAL A 34 -3.49 8.95 -2.98
CA VAL A 34 -3.62 7.51 -3.19
C VAL A 34 -5.09 7.17 -3.33
N ASN A 35 -5.40 6.30 -4.29
CA ASN A 35 -6.68 5.65 -4.42
C ASN A 35 -6.52 4.19 -4.00
N PHE A 36 -7.34 3.73 -3.06
CA PHE A 36 -7.42 2.34 -2.62
C PHE A 36 -8.67 1.70 -3.19
N LYS A 37 -8.51 0.53 -3.82
CA LYS A 37 -9.61 -0.31 -4.28
C LYS A 37 -9.46 -1.72 -3.74
N PHE A 38 -10.48 -2.17 -2.99
CA PHE A 38 -10.57 -3.52 -2.46
C PHE A 38 -11.46 -4.39 -3.34
N PHE A 39 -10.97 -5.56 -3.69
CA PHE A 39 -11.68 -6.55 -4.47
C PHE A 39 -11.76 -7.87 -3.73
N LYS A 40 -12.86 -8.60 -3.93
CA LYS A 40 -13.02 -10.01 -3.55
C LYS A 40 -13.13 -10.83 -4.83
N ARG A 41 -12.48 -11.99 -4.84
CA ARG A 41 -12.61 -12.97 -5.91
C ARG A 41 -13.91 -13.75 -5.71
N GLU A 42 -14.78 -13.69 -6.69
CA GLU A 42 -16.04 -14.46 -6.71
C GLU A 42 -16.19 -15.18 -8.05
N ARG A 43 -17.30 -15.90 -8.23
CA ARG A 43 -17.60 -16.54 -9.52
C ARG A 43 -17.63 -15.48 -10.62
N GLY A 44 -16.81 -15.66 -11.65
CA GLY A 44 -16.73 -14.72 -12.77
C GLY A 44 -15.66 -13.63 -12.65
N GLY A 45 -14.90 -13.55 -11.54
CA GLY A 45 -13.70 -12.71 -11.46
C GLY A 45 -13.57 -11.86 -10.20
N TRP A 46 -12.87 -10.72 -10.33
CA TRP A 46 -12.65 -9.76 -9.26
C TRP A 46 -13.78 -8.75 -9.18
N HIS A 47 -14.45 -8.66 -8.04
CA HIS A 47 -15.56 -7.74 -7.80
C HIS A 47 -15.19 -6.73 -6.71
N PRO A 48 -15.53 -5.44 -6.86
CA PRO A 48 -15.34 -4.44 -5.81
C PRO A 48 -16.10 -4.86 -4.54
N TRP A 49 -15.41 -4.93 -3.40
CA TRP A 49 -15.97 -5.57 -2.20
C TRP A 49 -16.16 -4.64 -1.00
N LEU A 50 -15.49 -3.48 -0.95
CA LEU A 50 -15.62 -2.61 0.23
C LEU A 50 -15.35 -1.12 -0.06
N TYR A 51 -14.09 -0.75 -0.29
CA TYR A 51 -13.67 0.65 -0.40
C TYR A 51 -13.11 0.95 -1.79
N ASP A 52 -13.67 1.98 -2.44
CA ASP A 52 -13.01 2.79 -3.48
C ASP A 52 -12.85 4.20 -2.91
N THR A 53 -11.70 4.44 -2.26
CA THR A 53 -11.48 5.68 -1.50
C THR A 53 -10.20 6.36 -1.89
N ASN A 54 -10.26 7.68 -1.99
CA ASN A 54 -9.08 8.53 -2.20
C ASN A 54 -8.64 9.14 -0.87
N ALA A 55 -7.33 9.23 -0.66
CA ALA A 55 -6.74 9.90 0.48
C ALA A 55 -5.54 10.75 0.05
N ASP A 56 -5.37 11.89 0.70
CA ASP A 56 -4.15 12.70 0.59
C ASP A 56 -3.15 12.23 1.64
N MET A 57 -2.01 11.71 1.18
CA MET A 57 -0.97 11.15 2.02
C MET A 57 -0.22 12.23 2.79
N CYS A 58 0.01 13.39 2.18
CA CYS A 58 0.64 14.51 2.86
C CYS A 58 -0.24 14.97 4.03
N GLU A 59 -1.56 15.03 3.80
CA GLU A 59 -2.54 15.40 4.83
C GLU A 59 -2.71 14.30 5.89
N TYR A 60 -2.63 13.02 5.50
CA TYR A 60 -2.61 11.89 6.43
C TYR A 60 -1.48 11.99 7.46
N PHE A 61 -0.25 12.25 7.01
CA PHE A 61 0.89 12.42 7.93
C PHE A 61 0.80 13.68 8.79
N ARG A 62 -0.07 14.62 8.44
CA ARG A 62 -0.37 15.80 9.28
C ARG A 62 -1.49 15.52 10.28
N TYR A 63 -2.51 14.76 9.87
CA TYR A 63 -3.74 14.52 10.63
C TYR A 63 -4.20 13.05 10.54
N HIS A 64 -3.48 12.15 11.20
CA HIS A 64 -3.74 10.71 11.17
C HIS A 64 -5.15 10.28 11.59
N LYS A 65 -5.75 10.97 12.58
CA LYS A 65 -6.96 10.51 13.29
C LYS A 65 -8.19 10.28 12.41
N ARG A 66 -8.28 10.93 11.24
CA ARG A 66 -9.45 10.84 10.36
C ARG A 66 -9.39 9.69 9.35
N PHE A 67 -8.25 9.03 9.19
CA PHE A 67 -8.03 8.04 8.14
C PHE A 67 -7.86 6.63 8.70
N LEU A 68 -8.97 5.99 9.07
CA LEU A 68 -8.96 4.66 9.71
C LEU A 68 -8.20 3.60 8.90
N LEU A 69 -8.49 3.49 7.60
CA LEU A 69 -7.84 2.51 6.72
C LEU A 69 -6.32 2.74 6.62
N LEU A 70 -5.89 3.98 6.44
CA LEU A 70 -4.47 4.32 6.37
C LEU A 70 -3.77 4.06 7.70
N ASN A 71 -4.42 4.36 8.84
CA ASN A 71 -3.86 4.06 10.16
C ASN A 71 -3.55 2.57 10.31
N GLU A 72 -4.47 1.69 9.93
CA GLU A 72 -4.24 0.24 10.01
C GLU A 72 -3.13 -0.24 9.07
N ILE A 73 -3.04 0.31 7.86
CA ILE A 73 -1.97 -0.03 6.91
C ILE A 73 -0.61 0.45 7.43
N PHE A 74 -0.49 1.72 7.80
CA PHE A 74 0.78 2.32 8.23
C PHE A 74 1.22 1.83 9.61
N LYS A 75 0.31 1.41 10.49
CA LYS A 75 0.67 0.72 11.73
C LYS A 75 1.45 -0.56 11.46
N ARG A 76 1.12 -1.29 10.37
CA ARG A 76 1.78 -2.54 9.97
C ARG A 76 3.05 -2.32 9.15
N LEU A 77 3.13 -1.19 8.43
CA LEU A 77 4.33 -0.77 7.71
C LEU A 77 5.31 0.02 8.58
N ASN A 78 4.94 0.36 9.82
CA ASN A 78 5.78 1.15 10.70
C ASN A 78 7.13 0.46 10.95
N GLY A 79 8.23 1.20 10.79
CA GLY A 79 9.58 0.65 10.86
C GLY A 79 10.09 -0.02 9.58
N TYR A 80 9.21 -0.36 8.63
CA TYR A 80 9.57 -0.99 7.35
C TYR A 80 9.55 -0.01 6.17
N THR A 81 8.91 1.16 6.32
CA THR A 81 8.78 2.16 5.25
C THR A 81 9.47 3.49 5.55
N THR A 82 10.03 4.12 4.51
CA THR A 82 10.51 5.51 4.56
C THR A 82 9.41 6.54 4.28
N LEU A 83 8.20 6.10 3.91
CA LEU A 83 7.03 6.95 3.73
C LEU A 83 6.41 7.25 5.11
N ASN A 84 7.00 8.17 5.88
CA ASN A 84 6.68 8.37 7.30
C ASN A 84 6.45 9.83 7.75
N HIS A 85 6.63 10.80 6.85
CA HIS A 85 6.51 12.22 7.16
C HIS A 85 5.60 12.92 6.14
N THR A 86 5.08 14.08 6.52
CA THR A 86 4.35 14.95 5.59
C THR A 86 5.25 15.39 4.45
N CYS A 87 4.68 15.52 3.25
CA CYS A 87 5.35 16.12 2.09
C CYS A 87 5.97 17.48 2.48
N PRO A 88 7.07 17.88 1.82
CA PRO A 88 7.59 17.36 0.55
C PRO A 88 8.60 16.20 0.64
N TYR A 89 8.50 15.25 -0.29
CA TYR A 89 9.55 14.26 -0.54
C TYR A 89 10.49 14.77 -1.63
N MET A 90 11.78 14.87 -1.33
CA MET A 90 12.76 15.53 -2.20
C MET A 90 13.16 14.68 -3.41
N ALA A 91 13.56 15.33 -4.50
CA ALA A 91 14.16 14.63 -5.64
C ALA A 91 15.42 13.85 -5.21
N ASN A 92 15.68 12.74 -5.90
CA ASN A 92 16.79 11.80 -5.65
C ASN A 92 16.74 11.11 -4.28
N THR A 93 15.58 11.12 -3.61
CA THR A 93 15.34 10.31 -2.41
C THR A 93 14.61 9.03 -2.77
N ASP A 94 14.72 8.03 -1.89
CA ASP A 94 14.11 6.72 -2.09
C ASP A 94 12.90 6.55 -1.14
N ILE A 95 11.75 6.22 -1.73
CA ILE A 95 10.59 5.71 -1.00
C ILE A 95 10.65 4.19 -1.06
N GLN A 96 10.71 3.56 0.10
CA GLN A 96 10.86 2.11 0.17
C GLN A 96 9.99 1.48 1.23
N VAL A 97 9.70 0.19 1.02
CA VAL A 97 9.19 -0.77 2.00
C VAL A 97 10.16 -1.93 1.95
N LEU A 98 10.96 -2.13 2.99
CA LEU A 98 11.98 -3.19 3.04
C LEU A 98 11.70 -4.14 4.18
N ASP A 99 12.04 -5.41 3.97
CA ASP A 99 11.95 -6.53 4.89
C ASP A 99 10.58 -6.69 5.53
N TRP A 100 9.53 -6.27 4.81
CA TRP A 100 8.16 -6.33 5.31
C TRP A 100 7.56 -7.70 5.04
N THR A 101 7.03 -8.33 6.08
CA THR A 101 6.24 -9.55 5.97
C THR A 101 4.77 -9.23 6.16
N MET A 102 3.93 -9.85 5.33
CA MET A 102 2.49 -9.74 5.48
C MET A 102 2.06 -10.43 6.78
N PRO A 103 1.44 -9.73 7.75
CA PRO A 103 0.97 -10.37 8.96
C PRO A 103 -0.35 -11.11 8.71
N ASP A 104 -0.49 -12.33 9.26
CA ASP A 104 -1.68 -13.19 9.07
C ASP A 104 -2.99 -12.51 9.48
N ASN A 105 -2.92 -11.58 10.44
CA ASN A 105 -4.06 -10.84 10.93
C ASN A 105 -4.35 -9.54 10.15
N ILE A 106 -3.81 -9.35 8.94
CA ILE A 106 -4.01 -8.10 8.19
C ILE A 106 -5.46 -7.82 7.85
N LEU A 107 -6.24 -8.88 7.61
CA LEU A 107 -7.65 -8.75 7.26
C LEU A 107 -8.60 -8.80 8.47
N LYS A 108 -8.14 -9.18 9.67
CA LYS A 108 -8.97 -9.27 10.88
C LYS A 108 -9.80 -8.01 11.23
N PRO A 109 -9.34 -6.78 10.97
CA PRO A 109 -10.15 -5.59 11.22
C PRO A 109 -11.38 -5.46 10.31
N PHE A 110 -11.42 -6.21 9.21
CA PHE A 110 -12.51 -6.18 8.24
C PHE A 110 -13.41 -7.42 8.43
N PRO A 111 -14.71 -7.32 8.12
CA PRO A 111 -15.61 -8.48 8.13
C PRO A 111 -15.33 -9.38 6.91
N VAL A 112 -14.15 -10.00 6.86
CA VAL A 112 -13.74 -10.92 5.80
C VAL A 112 -14.20 -12.35 6.11
N GLU A 113 -14.58 -13.07 5.07
CA GLU A 113 -14.77 -14.51 5.09
C GLU A 113 -13.59 -15.22 4.42
N HIS A 114 -13.51 -16.54 4.51
CA HIS A 114 -12.56 -17.31 3.69
C HIS A 114 -12.71 -16.97 2.21
N GLY A 115 -11.59 -16.66 1.54
CA GLY A 115 -11.61 -16.27 0.13
C GLY A 115 -10.34 -15.57 -0.32
N GLU A 116 -10.32 -15.15 -1.58
CA GLU A 116 -9.21 -14.37 -2.13
C GLU A 116 -9.60 -12.89 -2.20
N TYR A 117 -8.72 -12.04 -1.72
CA TYR A 117 -8.91 -10.60 -1.66
C TYR A 117 -7.75 -9.91 -2.36
N ALA A 118 -8.04 -8.82 -3.08
CA ALA A 118 -7.02 -8.00 -3.71
C ALA A 118 -7.12 -6.55 -3.26
N LEU A 119 -5.96 -5.93 -3.11
CA LEU A 119 -5.81 -4.51 -2.86
C LEU A 119 -5.07 -3.90 -4.04
N HIS A 120 -5.74 -2.95 -4.71
CA HIS A 120 -5.11 -2.13 -5.73
C HIS A 120 -4.92 -0.73 -5.17
N THR A 121 -3.70 -0.21 -5.28
CA THR A 121 -3.37 1.15 -4.88
C THR A 121 -2.81 1.91 -6.07
N THR A 122 -3.42 3.05 -6.40
CA THR A 122 -2.91 3.94 -7.43
C THR A 122 -2.48 5.25 -6.79
N TRP A 123 -1.23 5.63 -7.04
CA TRP A 123 -0.61 6.81 -6.44
C TRP A 123 -0.51 7.93 -7.47
N TYR A 124 -0.81 9.15 -7.05
CA TYR A 124 -0.93 10.32 -7.90
C TYR A 124 -0.10 11.48 -7.36
N HIS A 125 0.49 12.25 -8.28
CA HIS A 125 1.09 13.56 -8.02
C HIS A 125 0.61 14.52 -9.08
N ASN A 126 0.04 15.65 -8.65
CA ASN A 126 -0.57 16.66 -9.54
C ASN A 126 -1.54 16.02 -10.55
N LYS A 127 -2.42 15.12 -10.08
CA LYS A 127 -3.40 14.35 -10.87
C LYS A 127 -2.81 13.40 -11.93
N LYS A 128 -1.48 13.19 -11.95
CA LYS A 128 -0.83 12.20 -12.82
C LYS A 128 -0.47 10.96 -12.02
N ILE A 129 -0.67 9.78 -12.61
CA ILE A 129 -0.28 8.51 -11.99
C ILE A 129 1.25 8.49 -11.83
N LEU A 130 1.71 8.22 -10.61
CA LEU A 130 3.11 8.00 -10.27
C LEU A 130 3.47 6.52 -10.40
N PHE A 131 2.76 5.66 -9.67
CA PHE A 131 2.94 4.21 -9.66
C PHE A 131 1.68 3.51 -9.16
N GLN A 132 1.63 2.20 -9.39
CA GLN A 132 0.56 1.33 -8.91
C GLN A 132 1.16 0.15 -8.16
N VAL A 133 0.52 -0.23 -7.05
CA VAL A 133 0.85 -1.45 -6.32
C VAL A 133 -0.43 -2.24 -6.18
N ASN A 134 -0.46 -3.40 -6.84
CA ASN A 134 -1.58 -4.33 -6.84
C ASN A 134 -1.08 -5.64 -6.23
N GLY A 135 -1.86 -6.19 -5.30
CA GLY A 135 -1.54 -7.47 -4.69
C GLY A 135 -2.82 -8.19 -4.28
N SER A 136 -2.71 -9.51 -4.19
CA SER A 136 -3.80 -10.37 -3.71
C SER A 136 -3.31 -11.33 -2.65
N ILE A 137 -4.18 -11.68 -1.73
CA ILE A 137 -3.94 -12.65 -0.66
C ILE A 137 -5.11 -13.63 -0.58
N VAL A 138 -4.77 -14.85 -0.19
CA VAL A 138 -5.76 -15.87 0.17
C VAL A 138 -5.94 -15.81 1.68
N TYR A 139 -7.16 -15.58 2.12
CA TYR A 139 -7.52 -15.61 3.54
C TYR A 139 -8.14 -16.96 3.88
N SER A 140 -7.50 -17.67 4.79
CA SER A 140 -8.03 -18.87 5.41
C SER A 140 -7.77 -18.79 6.91
N ASP A 141 -8.83 -18.59 7.72
CA ASP A 141 -8.76 -18.74 9.18
C ASP A 141 -8.25 -20.14 9.59
#